data_AF-J7FI96-F1
#
_entry.id   AF-J7FI96-F1
#
_cell.length_a   1.000
_cell.length_b   1.000
_cell.length_c   1.000
_cell.angle_alpha   90.00
_cell.angle_beta   90.00
_cell.angle_gamma   90.00
#
_symmetry.space_group_name_H-M   'P 1'
#
loop_
_entity.id
_entity.type
_entity.pdbx_description
1 polymer ?
#
loop_
_entity_poly.entity_id
_entity_poly.type
_entity_poly.pdbx_seq_one_letter_code
_entity_poly.pdbx_strand_id
1 'polypeptide(L)'
;MLSAFTGAANGYYNSRWTKCFHGSRDFSDMVYVDNYIFNKDVFIQFNSTVGEYVGYTALGVHNAESWNKDPNRLQQMRAQVDSYCKYNAEIRQSAIADKTVPPKVKLSSVTPAGGRHPAVLMCSAYRFYPHGIKVSWIRNGEVVKTDVTSTEEMPNGDWYYQIHSHLEYTPKSGEKISCAVDHAGLTKPIIIDWDPSLPESERNKIAI
;
A
#
# COMPACT_ATOMS: atom_id res chain seq x y z
N MET A 1 40.45 -22.63 -20.64
CA MET A 1 39.41 -23.68 -20.65
C MET A 1 38.08 -23.02 -20.90
N LEU A 2 37.27 -23.64 -21.75
CA LEU A 2 36.07 -23.08 -22.34
C LEU A 2 35.02 -22.62 -21.32
N SER A 3 34.44 -21.46 -21.60
CA SER A 3 33.11 -21.07 -21.14
C SER A 3 32.08 -22.01 -21.77
N ALA A 4 31.36 -22.75 -20.93
CA ALA A 4 30.19 -23.53 -21.31
C ALA A 4 29.17 -23.51 -20.16
N PHE A 5 28.60 -22.34 -19.89
CA PHE A 5 27.26 -22.27 -19.29
C PHE A 5 26.26 -22.11 -20.44
N THR A 6 26.02 -23.22 -21.14
CA THR A 6 24.92 -23.34 -22.10
C THR A 6 23.61 -23.41 -21.34
N GLY A 7 22.78 -22.37 -21.52
CA GLY A 7 21.32 -22.35 -21.42
C GLY A 7 20.58 -23.31 -20.49
N ALA A 8 19.84 -22.70 -19.56
CA ALA A 8 18.59 -23.14 -18.92
C ALA A 8 18.66 -24.10 -17.71
N ALA A 9 18.34 -23.56 -16.53
CA ALA A 9 17.68 -24.28 -15.44
C ALA A 9 16.77 -23.33 -14.63
N ASN A 10 15.91 -22.56 -15.31
CA ASN A 10 14.70 -22.07 -14.66
C ASN A 10 13.62 -23.10 -15.01
N GLY A 11 13.18 -23.91 -14.04
CA GLY A 11 12.18 -24.95 -14.27
C GLY A 11 10.87 -24.41 -14.87
N TYR A 12 10.07 -25.30 -15.44
CA TYR A 12 8.75 -24.94 -15.94
C TYR A 12 7.74 -24.82 -14.80
N TYR A 13 6.77 -23.91 -14.94
CA TYR A 13 5.71 -23.76 -13.96
C TYR A 13 4.35 -23.53 -14.60
N ASN A 14 3.33 -24.10 -13.96
CA ASN A 14 1.93 -23.86 -14.25
C ASN A 14 1.34 -22.99 -13.15
N SER A 15 0.48 -22.04 -13.52
CA SER A 15 -0.26 -21.23 -12.57
C SER A 15 -1.67 -20.95 -13.09
N ARG A 16 -2.58 -20.71 -12.16
CA ARG A 16 -3.96 -20.29 -12.45
C ARG A 16 -4.27 -19.04 -11.65
N TRP A 17 -4.68 -17.98 -12.34
CA TRP A 17 -4.92 -16.68 -11.71
C TRP A 17 -6.38 -16.30 -11.87
N THR A 18 -7.10 -16.26 -10.74
CA THR A 18 -8.42 -15.65 -10.65
C THR A 18 -8.26 -14.17 -10.32
N LYS A 19 -8.86 -13.31 -11.14
CA LYS A 19 -8.86 -11.85 -10.95
C LYS A 19 -10.30 -11.35 -10.94
N CYS A 20 -10.56 -10.44 -10.00
CA CYS A 20 -11.81 -9.70 -9.88
C CYS A 20 -11.46 -8.23 -10.09
N PHE A 21 -12.04 -7.60 -11.11
CA PHE A 21 -11.83 -6.18 -11.41
C PHE A 21 -13.13 -5.42 -11.14
N HIS A 22 -13.05 -4.34 -10.39
CA HIS A 22 -14.16 -3.43 -10.15
C HIS A 22 -13.60 -2.04 -9.86
N GLY A 23 -14.29 -1.00 -10.34
CA GLY A 23 -14.02 0.39 -10.01
C GLY A 23 -15.04 0.95 -9.03
N SER A 24 -16.27 0.43 -9.05
CA SER A 24 -17.34 0.88 -8.17
C SER A 24 -17.25 0.23 -6.78
N ARG A 25 -17.74 0.96 -5.77
CA ARG A 25 -17.85 0.47 -4.39
C ARG A 25 -19.04 -0.46 -4.15
N ASP A 26 -20.04 -0.41 -5.03
CA ASP A 26 -21.19 -1.31 -5.01
C ASP A 26 -20.97 -2.58 -5.85
N PHE A 27 -19.77 -2.74 -6.43
CA PHE A 27 -19.36 -3.88 -7.25
C PHE A 27 -20.25 -4.14 -8.48
N SER A 28 -21.05 -3.15 -8.89
CA SER A 28 -21.94 -3.28 -10.05
C SER A 28 -21.19 -3.51 -11.36
N ASP A 29 -19.94 -3.04 -11.47
CA ASP A 29 -19.06 -3.19 -12.64
C ASP A 29 -18.11 -4.39 -12.56
N MET A 30 -18.36 -5.34 -11.64
CA MET A 30 -17.48 -6.47 -11.37
C MET A 30 -17.24 -7.36 -12.60
N VAL A 31 -15.97 -7.61 -12.91
CA VAL A 31 -15.52 -8.54 -13.95
C VAL A 31 -14.70 -9.67 -13.33
N TYR A 32 -15.11 -10.91 -13.61
CA TYR A 32 -14.38 -12.11 -13.24
C TYR A 32 -13.53 -12.60 -14.42
N VAL A 33 -12.24 -12.82 -14.17
CA VAL A 33 -11.30 -13.40 -15.14
C VAL A 33 -10.54 -14.57 -14.51
N ASP A 34 -10.48 -15.69 -15.21
CA ASP A 34 -9.74 -16.88 -14.81
C ASP A 34 -8.74 -17.27 -15.89
N ASN A 35 -7.44 -17.16 -15.58
CA ASN A 35 -6.35 -17.40 -16.52
C ASN A 35 -5.63 -18.70 -16.20
N TYR A 36 -5.43 -19.53 -17.22
CA TYR A 36 -4.54 -20.69 -17.19
C TYR A 36 -3.23 -20.33 -17.87
N ILE A 37 -2.12 -20.45 -17.15
CA ILE A 37 -0.83 -19.87 -17.51
C ILE A 37 0.27 -20.93 -17.41
N PHE A 38 1.06 -21.07 -18.47
CA PHE A 38 2.27 -21.88 -18.49
C PHE A 38 3.48 -21.00 -18.83
N ASN A 39 4.50 -20.99 -17.98
CA ASN A 39 5.73 -20.18 -18.18
C ASN A 39 5.49 -18.70 -18.56
N LYS A 40 4.46 -18.07 -17.98
CA LYS A 40 3.98 -16.69 -18.24
C LYS A 40 3.04 -16.53 -19.43
N ASP A 41 2.90 -17.52 -20.29
CA ASP A 41 1.95 -17.49 -21.40
C ASP A 41 0.56 -17.91 -20.92
N VAL A 42 -0.38 -16.97 -20.96
CA VAL A 42 -1.81 -17.29 -20.81
C VAL A 42 -2.22 -18.11 -22.03
N PHE A 43 -2.59 -19.37 -21.85
CA PHE A 43 -3.01 -20.21 -22.97
C PHE A 43 -4.53 -20.40 -23.05
N ILE A 44 -5.25 -20.29 -21.92
CA ILE A 44 -6.72 -20.25 -21.86
C ILE A 44 -7.15 -19.17 -20.87
N GLN A 45 -8.22 -18.44 -21.19
CA GLN A 45 -8.86 -17.49 -20.28
C GLN A 45 -10.37 -17.65 -20.32
N PHE A 46 -11.04 -17.59 -19.17
CA PHE A 46 -12.45 -17.22 -19.11
C PHE A 46 -12.56 -15.75 -18.70
N ASN A 47 -13.39 -14.98 -19.39
CA ASN A 47 -13.71 -13.60 -19.03
C ASN A 47 -15.23 -13.45 -18.96
N SER A 48 -15.76 -12.98 -17.83
CA SER A 48 -17.22 -12.86 -17.63
C SER A 48 -17.89 -11.87 -18.58
N THR A 49 -17.17 -10.87 -19.13
CA THR A 49 -17.74 -9.95 -20.14
C THR A 49 -17.90 -10.62 -21.51
N VAL A 50 -17.05 -11.60 -21.82
CA VAL A 50 -17.14 -12.42 -23.04
C VAL A 50 -18.11 -13.59 -22.80
N GLY A 51 -18.11 -14.14 -21.59
CA GLY A 51 -19.03 -15.18 -21.15
C GLY A 51 -18.62 -16.61 -21.53
N GLU A 52 -17.42 -16.80 -22.08
CA GLU A 52 -16.89 -18.10 -22.52
C GLU A 52 -15.35 -18.17 -22.39
N TYR A 53 -14.80 -19.37 -22.61
CA TYR A 53 -13.36 -19.57 -22.65
C TYR A 53 -12.79 -19.16 -24.02
N VAL A 54 -11.66 -18.45 -23.99
CA VAL A 54 -10.86 -18.08 -25.15
C VAL A 54 -9.49 -18.73 -25.03
N GLY A 55 -9.06 -19.41 -26.09
CA GLY A 55 -7.71 -19.97 -26.21
C GLY A 55 -6.77 -19.03 -26.95
N TYR A 56 -5.53 -18.89 -26.48
CA TYR A 56 -4.50 -18.03 -27.08
C TYR A 56 -3.35 -18.79 -27.73
N THR A 57 -3.34 -20.12 -27.58
CA THR A 57 -2.41 -21.02 -28.27
C THR A 57 -3.20 -22.14 -28.93
N ALA A 58 -2.59 -22.91 -29.84
CA ALA A 58 -3.28 -24.04 -30.48
C ALA A 58 -3.87 -25.04 -29.47
N LEU A 59 -3.12 -25.37 -28.40
CA LEU A 59 -3.61 -26.19 -27.30
C LEU A 59 -4.76 -25.50 -26.56
N GLY A 60 -4.63 -24.21 -26.31
CA GLY A 60 -5.65 -23.41 -25.64
C GLY A 60 -6.96 -23.35 -26.41
N VAL A 61 -6.91 -23.14 -27.72
CA VAL A 61 -8.08 -23.08 -28.61
C VAL A 61 -8.82 -24.41 -28.59
N HIS A 62 -8.09 -25.52 -28.77
CA HIS A 62 -8.68 -26.87 -28.71
C HIS A 62 -9.41 -27.12 -27.38
N ASN A 63 -8.80 -26.75 -26.27
CA ASN A 63 -9.41 -26.90 -24.95
C ASN A 63 -10.61 -25.98 -24.75
N ALA A 64 -10.52 -24.71 -25.16
CA ALA A 64 -11.61 -23.74 -25.06
C ALA A 64 -12.84 -24.19 -25.85
N GLU A 65 -12.67 -24.67 -27.08
CA GLU A 65 -13.75 -25.24 -27.90
C GLU A 65 -14.42 -26.42 -27.21
N SER A 66 -13.65 -27.30 -26.55
CA SER A 66 -14.21 -28.40 -25.80
C SER A 66 -14.98 -27.94 -24.56
N TRP A 67 -14.46 -26.96 -23.82
CA TRP A 67 -15.07 -26.49 -22.57
C TRP A 67 -16.30 -25.63 -22.81
N ASN A 68 -16.34 -24.87 -23.90
CA ASN A 68 -17.49 -24.04 -24.28
C ASN A 68 -18.71 -24.87 -24.72
N LYS A 69 -18.54 -26.16 -25.01
CA LYS A 69 -19.65 -27.09 -25.31
C LYS A 69 -20.45 -27.51 -24.07
N ASP A 70 -19.92 -27.28 -22.87
CA ASP A 70 -20.61 -27.61 -21.62
C ASP A 70 -21.33 -26.37 -21.06
N PRO A 71 -22.67 -26.26 -21.22
CA PRO A 71 -23.43 -25.12 -20.73
C PRO A 71 -23.42 -25.01 -19.20
N ASN A 72 -23.33 -26.12 -18.47
CA ASN A 72 -23.29 -26.11 -17.01
C ASN A 72 -21.99 -25.48 -16.53
N ARG A 73 -20.88 -25.81 -17.20
CA ARG A 73 -19.58 -25.20 -16.91
C ARG A 73 -19.59 -23.71 -17.21
N LEU A 74 -20.10 -23.28 -18.36
CA LEU A 74 -20.19 -21.86 -18.69
C LEU A 74 -21.06 -21.09 -17.70
N GLN A 75 -22.22 -21.65 -17.31
CA GLN A 75 -23.08 -21.06 -16.29
C GLN A 75 -22.37 -20.93 -14.94
N GLN A 76 -21.66 -21.97 -14.50
CA GLN A 76 -20.90 -21.94 -13.25
C GLN A 76 -19.81 -20.86 -13.27
N MET A 77 -19.11 -20.69 -14.39
CA MET A 77 -18.07 -19.68 -14.55
C MET A 77 -18.64 -18.26 -14.59
N ARG A 78 -19.78 -18.03 -15.25
CA ARG A 78 -20.49 -16.74 -15.22
C ARG A 78 -20.94 -16.39 -13.81
N ALA A 79 -21.43 -17.37 -13.05
CA ALA A 79 -21.88 -17.18 -11.66
C ALA A 79 -20.74 -16.78 -10.70
N GLN A 80 -19.46 -16.98 -11.06
CA GLN A 80 -18.32 -16.59 -10.21
C GLN A 80 -18.23 -15.07 -9.99
N VAL A 81 -18.85 -14.24 -10.84
CA VAL A 81 -18.96 -12.80 -10.60
C VAL A 81 -19.60 -12.54 -9.24
N ASP A 82 -20.73 -13.18 -8.96
CA ASP A 82 -21.44 -12.97 -7.69
C ASP A 82 -20.89 -13.88 -6.58
N SER A 83 -20.76 -15.19 -6.85
CA SER A 83 -20.47 -16.18 -5.81
C SER A 83 -19.04 -16.12 -5.28
N TYR A 84 -18.09 -15.66 -6.12
CA TYR A 84 -16.69 -15.53 -5.73
C TYR A 84 -16.28 -14.07 -5.64
N CYS A 85 -16.41 -13.30 -6.73
CA CYS A 85 -15.87 -11.95 -6.74
C CYS A 85 -16.61 -11.01 -5.80
N LYS A 86 -17.91 -10.76 -5.98
CA LYS A 86 -18.66 -9.83 -5.11
C LYS A 86 -18.67 -10.28 -3.66
N TYR A 87 -18.97 -11.55 -3.40
CA TYR A 87 -18.95 -12.10 -2.04
C TYR A 87 -17.62 -11.85 -1.32
N ASN A 88 -16.48 -12.15 -1.96
CA ASN A 88 -15.19 -11.90 -1.33
C ASN A 88 -14.79 -10.42 -1.34
N ALA A 89 -15.24 -9.62 -2.31
CA ALA A 89 -14.98 -8.20 -2.38
C ALA A 89 -15.64 -7.46 -1.22
N GLU A 90 -16.89 -7.79 -0.86
CA GLU A 90 -17.59 -7.24 0.31
C GLU A 90 -16.80 -7.46 1.61
N ILE A 91 -16.31 -8.69 1.81
CA ILE A 91 -15.52 -9.06 2.99
C ILE A 91 -14.18 -8.29 2.99
N ARG A 92 -13.49 -8.22 1.85
CA ARG A 92 -12.19 -7.53 1.75
C ARG A 92 -12.35 -6.02 1.85
N GLN A 93 -13.43 -5.44 1.32
CA GLN A 93 -13.73 -4.02 1.39
C GLN A 93 -13.83 -3.59 2.85
N SER A 94 -14.65 -4.29 3.64
CA SER A 94 -14.82 -4.02 5.07
C SER A 94 -13.57 -4.32 5.90
N ALA A 95 -12.88 -5.45 5.65
CA ALA A 95 -11.74 -5.87 6.47
C ALA A 95 -10.42 -5.17 6.12
N ILE A 96 -10.26 -4.66 4.90
CA ILE A 96 -8.99 -4.17 4.35
C ILE A 96 -9.10 -2.73 3.85
N ALA A 97 -10.03 -2.45 2.93
CA ALA A 97 -10.06 -1.15 2.23
C ALA A 97 -10.63 -0.03 3.10
N ASP A 98 -11.68 -0.32 3.86
CA ASP A 98 -12.34 0.65 4.75
C ASP A 98 -11.71 0.69 6.13
N LYS A 99 -10.80 -0.24 6.43
CA LYS A 99 -10.08 -0.27 7.70
C LYS A 99 -9.20 0.97 7.80
N THR A 100 -9.29 1.66 8.94
CA THR A 100 -8.38 2.74 9.30
C THR A 100 -7.85 2.54 10.71
N VAL A 101 -6.59 2.90 10.93
CA VAL A 101 -5.91 2.90 12.22
C VAL A 101 -5.10 4.20 12.33
N PRO A 102 -5.39 5.05 13.33
CA PRO A 102 -4.71 6.33 13.47
C PRO A 102 -3.23 6.15 13.85
N PRO A 103 -2.35 7.09 13.44
CA PRO A 103 -0.94 7.04 13.78
C PRO A 103 -0.69 7.36 15.25
N LYS A 104 0.31 6.69 15.82
CA LYS A 104 0.98 7.17 17.04
C LYS A 104 2.13 8.09 16.63
N VAL A 105 2.09 9.34 17.06
CA VAL A 105 3.03 10.37 16.61
C VAL A 105 4.03 10.65 17.73
N LYS A 106 5.31 10.59 17.40
CA LYS A 106 6.41 10.91 18.31
C LYS A 106 7.22 12.07 17.76
N LEU A 107 7.39 13.12 18.56
CA LEU A 107 8.29 14.23 18.27
C LEU A 107 9.53 14.13 19.14
N SER A 108 10.72 14.25 18.55
CA SER A 108 12.01 14.16 19.25
C SER A 108 13.06 15.06 18.61
N SER A 109 14.06 15.48 19.38
CA SER A 109 15.30 16.05 18.83
C SER A 109 16.26 14.92 18.47
N VAL A 110 16.98 15.04 17.36
CA VAL A 110 18.03 14.09 16.95
C VAL A 110 19.33 14.84 16.71
N THR A 111 20.44 14.26 17.17
CA THR A 111 21.78 14.84 17.02
C THR A 111 22.39 14.33 15.71
N PRO A 112 22.73 15.20 14.74
CA PRO A 112 23.37 14.77 13.52
C PRO A 112 24.77 14.19 13.77
N ALA A 113 25.16 13.19 12.99
CA ALA A 113 26.52 12.67 13.01
C ALA A 113 27.51 13.77 12.61
N GLY A 114 28.46 14.11 13.51
CA GLY A 114 29.55 15.05 13.20
C GLY A 114 29.47 16.44 13.85
N GLY A 115 28.46 16.74 14.69
CA GLY A 115 28.47 17.88 15.63
C GLY A 115 28.53 19.30 15.06
N ARG A 116 28.60 19.46 13.73
CA ARG A 116 28.66 20.75 13.03
C ARG A 116 27.35 21.17 12.34
N HIS A 117 26.32 20.32 12.41
CA HIS A 117 25.06 20.52 11.70
C HIS A 117 24.00 21.24 12.56
N PRO A 118 23.01 21.90 11.92
CA PRO A 118 21.86 22.50 12.62
C PRO A 118 21.16 21.51 13.55
N ALA A 119 20.41 22.02 14.53
CA ALA A 119 19.56 21.17 15.36
C ALA A 119 18.47 20.54 14.47
N VAL A 120 18.17 19.26 14.69
CA VAL A 120 17.18 18.54 13.87
C VAL A 120 16.07 18.03 14.77
N LEU A 121 14.83 18.35 14.39
CA LEU A 121 13.64 17.72 14.96
C LEU A 121 13.20 16.59 14.05
N MET A 122 12.79 15.48 14.65
CA MET A 122 12.24 14.32 13.96
C MET A 122 10.82 14.07 14.48
N CYS A 123 9.87 14.08 13.56
CA CYS A 123 8.48 13.69 13.78
C CYS A 123 8.20 12.36 13.11
N SER A 124 7.91 11.35 13.92
CA SER A 124 7.68 9.99 13.49
C SER A 124 6.22 9.62 13.69
N ALA A 125 5.54 9.17 12.65
CA ALA A 125 4.22 8.56 12.76
C ALA A 125 4.36 7.04 12.63
N TYR A 126 3.77 6.30 13.56
CA TYR A 126 3.92 4.85 13.65
C TYR A 126 2.57 4.13 13.63
N ARG A 127 2.62 2.89 13.14
CA ARG A 127 1.57 1.88 13.22
C ARG A 127 0.21 2.33 12.67
N PHE A 128 0.21 3.18 11.64
CA PHE A 128 -1.01 3.64 10.99
C PHE A 128 -1.37 2.79 9.77
N TYR A 129 -2.64 2.86 9.37
CA TYR A 129 -3.17 2.24 8.16
C TYR A 129 -4.43 3.01 7.69
N PRO A 130 -4.64 3.28 6.39
CA PRO A 130 -3.81 2.90 5.25
C PRO A 130 -2.51 3.72 5.18
N HIS A 131 -1.66 3.42 4.19
CA HIS A 131 -0.35 4.06 4.03
C HIS A 131 -0.42 5.57 3.74
N GLY A 132 -1.49 6.08 3.13
CA GLY A 132 -1.60 7.50 2.82
C GLY A 132 -1.66 8.37 4.07
N ILE A 133 -0.66 9.24 4.27
CA ILE A 133 -0.52 10.13 5.44
C ILE A 133 0.10 11.46 5.01
N LYS A 134 -0.19 12.54 5.74
CA LYS A 134 0.46 13.84 5.54
C LYS A 134 1.10 14.30 6.83
N VAL A 135 2.43 14.45 6.80
CA VAL A 135 3.22 15.03 7.89
C VAL A 135 3.67 16.43 7.45
N SER A 136 3.48 17.43 8.31
CA SER A 136 3.81 18.83 8.02
C SER A 136 4.42 19.50 9.24
N TRP A 137 5.32 20.45 9.00
CA TRP A 137 5.91 21.27 10.05
C TRP A 137 5.27 22.65 10.05
N ILE A 138 4.96 23.15 11.24
CA ILE A 138 4.41 24.49 11.46
C ILE A 138 5.43 25.27 12.28
N ARG A 139 5.80 26.46 11.82
CA ARG A 139 6.67 27.39 12.54
C ARG A 139 5.96 28.73 12.69
N ASN A 140 5.75 29.17 13.93
CA ASN A 140 5.07 30.41 14.27
C ASN A 140 3.68 30.57 13.59
N GLY A 141 2.96 29.46 13.41
CA GLY A 141 1.64 29.43 12.79
C GLY A 141 1.63 29.20 11.27
N GLU A 142 2.78 29.20 10.61
CA GLU A 142 2.89 28.98 9.16
C GLU A 142 3.48 27.61 8.82
N VAL A 143 2.95 26.98 7.77
CA VAL A 143 3.47 25.69 7.28
C VAL A 143 4.81 25.92 6.58
N VAL A 144 5.86 25.25 7.05
CA VAL A 144 7.20 25.32 6.45
C VAL A 144 7.47 24.12 5.56
N LYS A 145 8.11 24.38 4.42
CA LYS A 145 8.51 23.35 3.43
C LYS A 145 10.01 23.34 3.16
N THR A 146 10.71 24.42 3.49
CA THR A 146 12.18 24.49 3.39
C THR A 146 12.80 23.72 4.55
N ASP A 147 13.96 23.13 4.31
CA ASP A 147 14.74 22.42 5.35
C ASP A 147 13.98 21.23 5.97
N VAL A 148 12.95 20.75 5.27
CA VAL A 148 12.15 19.57 5.63
C VAL A 148 12.54 18.41 4.72
N THR A 149 12.86 17.26 5.32
CA THR A 149 13.04 16.00 4.60
C THR A 149 12.13 14.93 5.19
N SER A 150 11.68 13.99 4.36
CA SER A 150 10.83 12.88 4.82
C SER A 150 11.26 11.58 4.17
N THR A 151 11.16 10.48 4.91
CA THR A 151 11.23 9.14 4.34
C THR A 151 9.98 8.86 3.50
N GLU A 152 10.06 7.86 2.62
CA GLU A 152 8.86 7.20 2.09
C GLU A 152 8.10 6.48 3.22
N GLU A 153 6.82 6.19 3.00
CA GLU A 153 6.00 5.39 3.91
C GLU A 153 6.48 3.94 3.92
N MET A 154 7.05 3.51 5.05
CA MET A 154 7.65 2.19 5.18
C MET A 154 6.64 1.18 5.75
N PRO A 155 6.45 0.02 5.09
CA PRO A 155 5.65 -1.06 5.65
C PRO A 155 6.43 -1.79 6.75
N ASN A 156 5.78 -2.04 7.88
CA ASN A 156 6.38 -2.73 9.03
C ASN A 156 6.39 -4.27 8.90
N GLY A 157 5.74 -4.82 7.85
CA GLY A 157 5.54 -6.25 7.67
C GLY A 157 4.36 -6.84 8.47
N ASP A 158 3.66 -6.03 9.26
CA ASP A 158 2.51 -6.41 10.09
C ASP A 158 1.20 -5.67 9.72
N TRP A 159 1.07 -5.30 8.43
CA TRP A 159 0.02 -4.46 7.82
C TRP A 159 0.11 -2.97 8.09
N TYR A 160 0.85 -2.53 9.11
CA TYR A 160 0.93 -1.11 9.44
C TYR A 160 2.14 -0.43 8.80
N TYR A 161 2.08 0.89 8.76
CA TYR A 161 3.10 1.73 8.16
C TYR A 161 3.76 2.63 9.21
N GLN A 162 4.92 3.19 8.83
CA GLN A 162 5.58 4.25 9.57
C GLN A 162 6.23 5.26 8.60
N ILE A 163 6.38 6.51 9.04
CA ILE A 163 7.07 7.58 8.29
C ILE A 163 7.82 8.49 9.27
N HIS A 164 8.95 9.04 8.82
CA HIS A 164 9.77 9.98 9.58
C HIS A 164 9.98 11.26 8.78
N SER A 165 9.55 12.38 9.33
CA SER A 165 9.85 13.71 8.81
C SER A 165 10.86 14.41 9.71
N HIS A 166 11.80 15.12 9.11
CA HIS A 166 12.86 15.84 9.78
C HIS A 166 12.78 17.32 9.40
N LEU A 167 13.04 18.20 10.37
CA LEU A 167 13.19 19.62 10.18
C LEU A 167 14.55 20.05 10.72
N GLU A 168 15.41 20.51 9.81
CA GLU A 168 16.63 21.22 10.17
C GLU A 168 16.27 22.65 10.59
N TYR A 169 16.72 23.07 11.77
CA TYR A 169 16.42 24.41 12.27
C TYR A 169 17.56 24.99 13.12
N THR A 170 17.57 26.31 13.20
CA THR A 170 18.40 27.07 14.14
C THR A 170 17.50 27.60 15.26
N PRO A 171 17.70 27.16 16.52
CA PRO A 171 16.88 27.58 17.65
C PRO A 171 16.85 29.11 17.82
N LYS A 172 15.65 29.67 17.93
CA LYS A 172 15.40 31.09 18.21
C LYS A 172 14.56 31.22 19.48
N SER A 173 14.94 32.16 20.35
CA SER A 173 14.19 32.41 21.58
C SER A 173 12.73 32.79 21.28
N GLY A 174 11.78 32.10 21.91
CA GLY A 174 10.35 32.36 21.77
C GLY A 174 9.68 31.80 20.51
N GLU A 175 10.40 31.07 19.65
CA GLU A 175 9.78 30.44 18.49
C GLU A 175 8.88 29.26 18.87
N LYS A 176 7.83 29.05 18.08
CA LYS A 176 6.93 27.89 18.22
C LYS A 176 7.08 27.00 17.01
N ILE A 177 7.44 25.73 17.24
CA ILE A 177 7.55 24.71 16.20
C ILE A 177 6.62 23.57 16.57
N SER A 178 5.84 23.09 15.61
CA SER A 178 4.91 21.99 15.80
C SER A 178 5.01 21.02 14.64
N CYS A 179 4.81 19.73 14.93
CA CYS A 179 4.54 18.72 13.92
C CYS A 179 3.03 18.50 13.82
N ALA A 180 2.49 18.56 12.61
CA ALA A 180 1.09 18.28 12.30
C ALA A 180 1.01 17.00 11.45
N VAL A 181 0.15 16.07 11.85
CA VAL A 181 -0.07 14.79 11.17
C VAL A 181 -1.55 14.63 10.85
N ASP A 182 -1.85 14.45 9.57
CA ASP A 182 -3.19 14.22 9.04
C ASP A 182 -3.26 12.85 8.35
N HIS A 183 -4.32 12.10 8.64
CA HIS A 183 -4.46 10.69 8.26
C HIS A 183 -5.93 10.28 8.23
N ALA A 184 -6.29 9.34 7.34
CA ALA A 184 -7.68 8.90 7.17
C ALA A 184 -8.31 8.26 8.43
N GLY A 185 -7.50 7.77 9.36
CA GLY A 185 -7.94 7.27 10.66
C GLY A 185 -8.19 8.35 11.71
N LEU A 186 -7.94 9.62 11.39
CA LEU A 186 -8.13 10.76 12.29
C LEU A 186 -9.34 11.60 11.85
N THR A 187 -10.12 12.06 12.82
CA THR A 187 -11.20 13.05 12.57
C THR A 187 -10.67 14.48 12.51
N LYS A 188 -9.53 14.74 13.14
CA LYS A 188 -8.80 16.00 13.15
C LYS A 188 -7.29 15.71 13.16
N PRO A 189 -6.46 16.56 12.54
CA PRO A 189 -5.01 16.38 12.58
C PRO A 189 -4.46 16.37 14.02
N ILE A 190 -3.47 15.51 14.27
CA ILE A 190 -2.67 15.55 15.50
C ILE A 190 -1.65 16.68 15.35
N ILE A 191 -1.57 17.56 16.34
CA ILE A 191 -0.56 18.62 16.40
C ILE A 191 0.23 18.46 17.70
N ILE A 192 1.55 18.29 17.59
CA ILE A 192 2.46 18.20 18.73
C ILE A 192 3.42 19.38 18.71
N ASP A 193 3.41 20.17 19.78
CA ASP A 193 4.31 21.30 19.97
C ASP A 193 5.66 20.87 20.54
N TRP A 194 6.73 21.33 19.90
CA TRP A 194 8.09 21.20 20.40
C TRP A 194 8.30 22.09 21.62
N ASP A 195 8.80 21.50 22.70
CA ASP A 195 9.16 22.23 23.90
C ASP A 195 10.64 21.98 24.21
N PRO A 196 11.54 22.94 23.92
CA PRO A 196 12.97 22.79 24.15
C PRO A 196 13.35 22.81 25.64
N SER A 197 12.43 23.20 26.54
CA SER A 197 12.70 23.30 27.97
C SER A 197 12.67 21.95 28.69
N LEU A 198 12.10 20.91 28.07
CA LEU A 198 12.00 19.59 28.66
C LEU A 198 13.37 18.89 28.70
N PRO A 199 13.65 18.05 29.72
CA PRO A 199 14.79 17.12 29.71
C PRO A 199 14.75 16.21 28.48
N GLU A 200 15.89 15.73 27.99
CA GLU A 200 15.96 14.88 26.79
C GLU A 200 15.09 13.60 26.90
N SER A 201 14.98 13.04 28.11
CA SER A 201 14.07 11.92 28.44
C SER A 201 12.58 12.27 28.26
N GLU A 202 12.21 13.52 28.49
CA GLU A 202 10.83 14.04 28.42
C GLU A 202 10.52 14.74 27.09
N ARG A 203 11.55 15.12 26.30
CA ARG A 203 11.40 15.61 24.92
C ARG A 203 10.80 14.57 23.98
N ASN A 204 10.84 13.29 24.36
CA ASN A 204 10.23 12.19 23.63
C ASN A 204 8.71 12.15 23.87
N LYS A 205 7.96 13.13 23.35
CA LYS A 205 6.49 13.17 23.47
C LYS A 205 5.86 12.14 22.53
N ILE A 206 4.92 11.35 23.04
CA ILE A 206 4.07 10.45 22.26
C ILE A 206 2.63 10.98 22.32
N ALA A 207 2.05 11.30 21.16
CA ALA A 207 0.62 11.49 21.03
C ALA A 207 0.00 10.24 20.39
N ILE A 208 -1.19 9.87 20.87
CA ILE A 208 -2.01 8.76 20.38
C ILE A 208 -3.29 9.34 19.81
#